data_AF-A0A2S6U0Y2-F1
#
_entry.id   AF-A0A2S6U0Y2-F1
#
_cell.length_a   1.000
_cell.length_b   1.000
_cell.length_c   1.000
_cell.angle_alpha   90.00
_cell.angle_beta   90.00
_cell.angle_gamma   90.00
#
_symmetry.space_group_name_H-M   'P 1'
#
loop_
_entity.id
_entity.type
_entity.pdbx_description
1 polymer ?
#
loop_
_entity_poly.entity_id
_entity_poly.type
_entity_poly.pdbx_seq_one_letter_code
_entity_poly.pdbx_strand_id
1 'polypeptide(L)' 'MRAYYTDTHNLAEGAGAAPLAALLQEKCTMAGRKAGLILTGGNIDMDVYRDILHGG' A
#
# COMPACT_ATOMS: atom_id res chain seq x y z
N MET A 1 0.11 -0.39 3.37
CA MET A 1 1.45 -1.04 3.34
C MET A 1 1.37 -2.55 3.38
N ARG A 2 0.74 -3.18 4.39
CA ARG A 2 0.61 -4.65 4.47
C ARG A 2 0.13 -5.30 3.17
N ALA A 3 -0.93 -4.77 2.55
CA ALA A 3 -1.44 -5.29 1.27
C ALA A 3 -0.39 -5.29 0.14
N TYR A 4 0.46 -4.26 0.02
CA TYR A 4 1.54 -4.27 -0.97
C TYR A 4 2.53 -5.41 -0.72
N TYR A 5 2.89 -5.65 0.54
CA TYR A 5 3.80 -6.73 0.90
C TYR A 5 3.19 -8.11 0.72
N THR A 6 2.02 -8.35 1.30
CA THR A 6 1.38 -9.67 1.30
C THR A 6 0.98 -10.11 -0.10
N ASP A 7 0.52 -9.16 -0.92
CA ASP A 7 -0.12 -9.52 -2.19
C ASP A 7 0.88 -9.42 -3.35
N THR A 8 1.88 -8.53 -3.25
CA THR A 8 2.82 -8.25 -4.35
C THR A 8 4.29 -8.34 -3.97
N HIS A 9 4.61 -8.60 -2.70
CA HIS A 9 5.98 -8.64 -2.17
C HIS A 9 6.76 -7.33 -2.37
N ASN A 10 6.06 -6.20 -2.49
CA ASN A 10 6.67 -4.88 -2.60
C ASN A 10 6.66 -4.15 -1.26
N LEU A 11 7.80 -3.58 -0.91
CA LEU A 11 7.90 -2.63 0.19
C LEU A 11 7.34 -1.27 -0.26
N ALA A 12 6.60 -0.64 0.64
CA ALA A 12 6.00 0.67 0.40
C ALA A 12 6.19 1.54 1.64
N GLU A 13 6.72 2.74 1.43
CA GLU A 13 6.74 3.79 2.46
C GLU A 13 5.38 4.49 2.57
N GLY A 14 5.25 5.46 3.48
CA GLY A 14 4.03 6.26 3.68
C GLY A 14 3.45 6.83 2.39
N ALA A 15 4.27 7.60 1.67
CA ALA A 15 3.89 8.21 0.41
C ALA A 15 3.60 7.18 -0.69
N GLY A 16 4.43 6.14 -0.82
CA GLY A 16 4.25 5.05 -1.78
C GLY A 16 2.96 4.24 -1.56
N ALA A 17 2.48 4.16 -0.32
CA ALA A 17 1.25 3.45 0.00
C ALA A 17 -0.04 4.28 -0.17
N ALA A 18 0.07 5.60 -0.28
CA ALA A 18 -1.08 6.51 -0.29
C ALA A 18 -2.05 6.29 -1.46
N PRO A 19 -1.61 6.04 -2.71
CA PRO A 19 -2.54 5.81 -3.82
C PRO A 19 -3.42 4.58 -3.62
N LEU A 20 -2.89 3.49 -3.07
CA LEU A 20 -3.68 2.30 -2.75
C LEU A 20 -4.65 2.58 -1.60
N ALA A 21 -4.24 3.31 -0.58
CA ALA A 21 -5.12 3.69 0.52
C ALA A 21 -6.31 4.53 0.04
N ALA A 22 -6.10 5.44 -0.92
CA ALA A 22 -7.18 6.20 -1.55
C ALA A 22 -8.10 5.27 -2.38
N LEU A 23 -7.53 4.42 -3.23
CA LEU A 23 -8.32 3.50 -4.05
C LEU A 23 -9.20 2.55 -3.21
N LEU A 24 -8.68 2.08 -2.07
CA LEU A 24 -9.43 1.21 -1.16
C LEU A 24 -10.63 1.92 -0.51
N GLN A 25 -10.56 3.23 -0.29
CA GLN A 25 -11.71 4.02 0.18
C GLN A 25 -12.79 4.14 -0.91
N GLU A 26 -12.38 4.21 -2.18
CA GLU A 26 -13.28 4.29 -3.34
C GLU A 26 -13.65 2.93 -3.95
N LYS A 27 -13.38 1.82 -3.24
CA LYS A 27 -13.50 0.44 -3.79
C LYS A 27 -14.84 0.15 -4.46
N CYS A 28 -15.95 0.64 -3.90
CA CYS A 28 -17.29 0.40 -4.44
C CYS A 28 -17.50 1.15 -5.76
N THR A 29 -17.06 2.40 -5.83
CA THR A 29 -17.12 3.24 -7.04
C THR A 29 -16.22 2.70 -8.15
N MET A 30 -15.12 2.04 -7.77
CA MET A 30 -14.13 1.47 -8.68
C MET A 30 -14.39 0.01 -9.05
N ALA A 31 -15.45 -0.60 -8.54
CA ALA A 31 -15.80 -1.98 -8.83
C ALA A 31 -16.01 -2.20 -10.35
N GLY A 32 -15.42 -3.28 -10.88
CA GLY A 32 -15.49 -3.63 -12.31
C GLY A 32 -14.61 -2.77 -13.23
N ARG A 33 -13.86 -1.80 -12.68
CA ARG A 33 -12.94 -0.95 -13.45
C ARG A 33 -11.49 -1.41 -13.26
N LYS A 34 -10.65 -1.18 -14.28
CA LYS A 34 -9.19 -1.36 -14.16
C LYS A 34 -8.58 -0.07 -13.60
N ALA A 35 -7.81 -0.19 -12.51
CA ALA A 35 -7.08 0.91 -11.92
C ALA A 35 -5.58 0.59 -11.91
N GLY A 36 -4.75 1.57 -12.27
CA GLY A 36 -3.29 1.51 -12.13
C GLY A 36 -2.84 2.48 -11.05
N LEU A 37 -1.92 2.07 -10.20
CA LEU A 37 -1.37 2.86 -9.12
C LEU A 37 0.14 2.97 -9.28
N ILE A 38 0.70 4.13 -8.98
CA ILE A 38 2.16 4.33 -8.97
C ILE A 38 2.67 4.10 -7.55
N LEU A 39 3.49 3.08 -7.37
CA LEU A 39 4.28 2.88 -6.16
C LEU A 39 5.55 3.73 -6.28
N THR A 40 5.53 4.93 -5.72
CA THR A 40 6.59 5.94 -5.92
C THR A 40 7.88 5.65 -5.17
N GLY A 41 7.82 4.88 -4.09
CA GLY A 41 8.97 4.64 -3.21
C GLY A 41 8.70 3.59 -2.13
N GLY A 42 9.79 3.06 -1.58
CA GLY A 42 9.81 2.02 -0.55
C GLY A 42 10.92 2.24 0.47
N ASN A 43 11.35 3.49 0.68
CA ASN A 43 12.43 3.83 1.61
C ASN A 43 11.86 3.92 3.02
N ILE A 44 11.79 2.78 3.69
CA ILE A 44 11.27 2.65 5.05
C ILE A 44 12.22 1.82 5.90
N ASP A 45 12.42 2.24 7.14
CA ASP A 45 13.23 1.49 8.09
C ASP A 45 12.55 0.16 8.47
N MET A 46 13.35 -0.89 8.60
CA MET A 46 12.84 -2.26 8.77
C MET A 46 12.12 -2.48 10.10
N ASP A 47 12.54 -1.78 11.15
CA ASP A 47 11.88 -1.79 12.46
C ASP A 47 10.49 -1.15 12.39
N VAL A 48 10.38 0.03 11.77
CA VAL A 48 9.09 0.69 11.51
C VAL A 48 8.19 -0.21 10.65
N TYR A 49 8.75 -0.80 9.60
CA TYR A 49 7.97 -1.67 8.71
C TYR A 49 7.43 -2.90 9.43
N ARG A 50 8.25 -3.54 10.27
CA ARG A 50 7.84 -4.68 11.11
C ARG A 50 6.69 -4.31 12.03
N ASP A 51 6.74 -3.16 12.67
CA ASP A 51 5.69 -2.73 13.61
C ASP A 51 4.36 -2.49 12.87
N ILE A 52 4.42 -1.85 11.70
CA ILE A 52 3.26 -1.70 10.80
C ILE A 52 2.70 -3.06 10.36
N LEU A 53 3.57 -4.03 10.05
CA LEU A 53 3.14 -5.38 9.67
C LEU A 53 2.46 -6.13 10.83
N HIS A 54 2.75 -5.80 12.09
CA HIS A 54 2.10 -6.39 13.26
C HIS A 54 0.82 -5.68 13.72
N GLY A 55 0.52 -4.49 13.24
CA GLY A 55 -0.72 -3.79 13.60
C GLY A 55 -0.59 -2.28 13.78
N GLY A 56 0.66 -1.78 13.88
CA GLY A 56 0.92 -0.42 14.34
C GLY A 56 0.94 -0.32 15.86
#